data_AF-A0AAW0AXX8-F1
#
_entry.id   AF-A0AAW0AXX8-F1
#
_cell.length_a   1.000
_cell.length_b   1.000
_cell.length_c   1.000
_cell.angle_alpha   90.00
_cell.angle_beta   90.00
_cell.angle_gamma   90.00
#
_symmetry.space_group_name_H-M   'P 1'
#
loop_
_entity.id
_entity.type
_entity.pdbx_description
1 polymer ?
#
loop_
_entity_poly.entity_id
_entity_poly.type
_entity_poly.pdbx_seq_one_letter_code
_entity_poly.pdbx_strand_id
1 'polypeptide(L)'
;MLQRLAEDRARLAELDSQILDLERALSVLRSQRSVVKERLDVYKYPVLTLPNEVIAEIFVHFIPEYPACPPLRGSQSPILLTHICRLWREIAHATPKLWRAVSLSSRNPFSLDPNWLSRAGCFPLAIRMSETDPFTVNDSSLVSAFFSHRARCEYLELRLGYRILYLRDIEGDFPLLTHLDLELDEEPDDKIEFSSVPMLRCAVLDGFAAHWIVLPWSQLTTLALHAISFESCAPILEKVTNLSECSLDLYINNENYIANPHAMLPHLKSLKANGDGRMNTFLDSFTLPLLSKLDVCEKLLDPDPISSLTAFISRSECKLQHLRISCMNSDSANSYSTAFPSIQEVTVETDDVYEHSQLLHLLSV
;
A
#
# COMPACT_ATOMS: atom_id res chain seq x y z
N MET A 1 -10.47 -62.07 -58.31
CA MET A 1 -11.42 -60.96 -58.54
C MET A 1 -12.73 -61.16 -57.78
N LEU A 2 -13.41 -62.31 -57.92
CA LEU A 2 -14.67 -62.61 -57.21
C LEU A 2 -14.54 -62.69 -55.67
N GLN A 3 -13.42 -63.20 -55.16
CA GLN A 3 -13.17 -63.30 -53.71
C GLN A 3 -13.01 -61.92 -53.03
N ARG A 4 -12.31 -61.01 -53.71
CA ARG A 4 -12.14 -59.61 -53.28
C ARG A 4 -13.46 -58.84 -53.25
N LEU A 5 -14.33 -59.08 -54.25
CA LEU A 5 -15.68 -58.51 -54.29
C LEU A 5 -16.59 -59.03 -53.16
N ALA A 6 -16.39 -60.26 -52.70
CA ALA A 6 -17.13 -60.81 -51.56
C ALA A 6 -16.65 -60.22 -50.23
N GLU A 7 -15.33 -60.06 -50.05
CA GLU A 7 -14.72 -59.37 -48.91
C GLU A 7 -15.18 -57.91 -48.81
N ASP A 8 -15.19 -57.18 -49.93
CA ASP A 8 -15.65 -55.78 -49.97
C ASP A 8 -17.13 -55.65 -49.60
N ARG A 9 -17.99 -56.60 -50.04
CA ARG A 9 -19.42 -56.61 -49.67
C ARG A 9 -19.65 -56.91 -48.19
N ALA A 10 -18.89 -57.85 -47.62
CA ALA A 10 -18.95 -58.13 -46.19
C ALA A 10 -18.49 -56.92 -45.37
N ARG A 11 -17.43 -56.26 -45.82
CA ARG A 11 -16.93 -55.04 -45.16
C ARG A 11 -17.90 -53.88 -45.27
N LEU A 12 -18.57 -53.70 -46.41
CA LEU A 12 -19.60 -52.68 -46.58
C LEU A 12 -20.76 -52.90 -45.60
N ALA A 13 -21.27 -54.13 -45.49
CA ALA A 13 -22.35 -54.46 -44.56
C ALA A 13 -21.95 -54.23 -43.09
N GLU A 14 -20.69 -54.51 -42.75
CA GLU A 14 -20.15 -54.21 -41.42
C GLU A 14 -20.09 -52.69 -41.15
N LEU A 15 -19.62 -51.90 -42.12
CA LEU A 15 -19.57 -50.44 -42.02
C LEU A 15 -20.98 -49.83 -41.93
N ASP A 16 -21.93 -50.33 -42.72
CA ASP A 16 -23.33 -49.88 -42.66
C ASP A 16 -23.95 -50.17 -41.28
N SER A 17 -23.66 -51.34 -40.69
CA SER A 17 -24.10 -51.66 -39.32
C SER A 17 -23.49 -50.70 -38.30
N GLN A 18 -22.19 -50.39 -38.42
CA GLN A 18 -21.51 -49.45 -37.52
C GLN A 18 -22.05 -48.03 -37.65
N ILE A 19 -22.35 -47.57 -38.87
CA ILE A 19 -22.99 -46.27 -39.12
C ILE A 19 -24.34 -46.22 -38.42
N LEU A 20 -25.16 -47.27 -38.58
CA LEU A 20 -26.50 -47.31 -38.01
C LEU A 20 -26.47 -47.34 -36.47
N ASP A 21 -25.52 -48.05 -35.87
CA ASP A 21 -25.32 -48.05 -34.42
C ASP A 21 -24.85 -46.68 -33.90
N LEU A 22 -23.93 -46.01 -34.61
CA LEU A 22 -23.47 -44.65 -34.27
C LEU A 22 -24.59 -43.62 -34.40
N GLU A 23 -25.44 -43.71 -35.43
CA GLU A 23 -26.59 -42.81 -35.61
C GLU A 23 -27.60 -42.97 -34.47
N ARG A 24 -27.87 -44.21 -34.03
CA ARG A 24 -28.70 -44.46 -32.85
C ARG A 24 -28.09 -43.84 -31.59
N ALA A 25 -26.80 -44.05 -31.36
CA ALA A 25 -26.10 -43.47 -30.21
C ALA A 25 -26.13 -41.94 -30.23
N LEU A 26 -25.92 -41.33 -31.41
CA LEU A 26 -25.96 -39.89 -31.61
C LEU A 26 -27.36 -39.31 -31.37
N SER A 27 -28.41 -40.01 -31.80
CA SER A 27 -29.80 -39.64 -31.54
C SER A 27 -30.11 -39.63 -30.03
N VAL A 28 -29.68 -40.67 -29.31
CA VAL A 28 -29.83 -40.76 -27.84
C VAL A 28 -29.11 -39.60 -27.15
N LEU A 29 -27.85 -39.34 -27.51
CA LEU A 29 -27.07 -38.24 -26.93
C LEU A 29 -27.70 -36.87 -27.25
N ARG A 30 -28.25 -36.67 -28.45
CA ARG A 30 -28.97 -35.43 -28.81
C ARG A 30 -30.23 -35.23 -27.98
N SER A 31 -31.01 -36.29 -27.75
CA SER A 31 -32.19 -36.25 -26.89
C SER A 31 -31.81 -35.91 -25.45
N GLN A 32 -30.81 -36.60 -24.88
CA GLN A 32 -30.29 -36.31 -23.55
C GLN A 32 -29.79 -34.86 -23.43
N ARG A 33 -29.06 -34.36 -24.45
CA ARG A 33 -28.63 -32.96 -24.52
C ARG A 33 -29.81 -32.00 -24.48
N SER A 34 -30.89 -32.28 -25.21
CA SER A 34 -32.08 -31.42 -25.22
C SER A 34 -32.71 -31.31 -23.83
N VAL A 35 -32.89 -32.44 -23.15
CA VAL A 35 -33.46 -32.50 -21.79
C VAL A 35 -32.59 -31.72 -20.80
N VAL A 36 -31.26 -31.89 -20.86
CA VAL A 36 -30.33 -31.14 -20.00
C VAL A 36 -30.39 -29.64 -20.31
N LYS A 37 -30.47 -29.27 -21.59
CA LYS A 37 -30.56 -27.87 -22.00
C LYS A 37 -31.84 -27.20 -21.49
N GLU A 38 -32.99 -27.84 -21.66
CA GLU A 38 -34.27 -27.33 -21.13
C GLU A 38 -34.24 -27.14 -19.61
N ARG A 39 -33.66 -28.09 -18.88
CA ARG A 39 -33.48 -27.97 -17.41
C ARG A 39 -32.60 -26.78 -17.03
N LEU A 40 -31.55 -26.50 -17.79
CA LEU A 40 -30.64 -25.39 -17.54
C LEU A 40 -31.24 -24.04 -17.94
N ASP A 41 -32.03 -23.98 -19.02
CA ASP A 41 -32.69 -22.76 -19.50
C ASP A 41 -33.71 -22.19 -18.49
N VAL A 42 -34.25 -23.03 -17.57
CA VAL A 42 -35.06 -22.58 -16.43
C VAL A 42 -34.25 -21.70 -15.47
N TYR A 43 -32.96 -21.97 -15.32
CA TYR A 43 -32.07 -21.18 -14.49
C TYR A 43 -31.55 -19.98 -15.28
N LYS A 44 -32.19 -18.82 -15.09
CA LYS A 44 -31.56 -17.56 -15.50
C LYS A 44 -30.37 -17.30 -14.61
N TYR A 45 -29.17 -17.52 -15.13
CA TYR A 45 -27.93 -17.14 -14.46
C TYR A 45 -27.85 -15.60 -14.45
N PRO A 46 -28.10 -14.92 -13.32
CA PRO A 46 -28.25 -13.47 -13.31
C PRO A 46 -27.00 -12.77 -13.85
N VAL A 47 -25.82 -13.33 -13.54
CA VAL A 47 -24.53 -12.79 -13.97
C VAL A 47 -24.25 -12.92 -15.47
N LEU A 48 -25.02 -13.73 -16.20
CA LEU A 48 -24.97 -13.79 -17.67
C LEU A 48 -26.01 -12.87 -18.33
N THR A 49 -26.86 -12.23 -17.54
CA THR A 49 -27.92 -11.31 -18.01
C THR A 49 -27.71 -9.87 -17.59
N LEU A 50 -26.74 -9.62 -16.70
CA LEU A 50 -26.37 -8.28 -16.28
C LEU A 50 -25.66 -7.54 -17.43
N PRO A 51 -25.89 -6.22 -17.58
CA PRO A 51 -25.05 -5.38 -18.43
C PRO A 51 -23.58 -5.47 -18.01
N ASN A 52 -22.66 -5.33 -18.96
CA ASN A 52 -21.23 -5.43 -18.72
C ASN A 52 -20.75 -4.40 -17.69
N GLU A 53 -21.37 -3.22 -17.65
CA GLU A 53 -21.06 -2.12 -16.74
C GLU A 53 -21.36 -2.50 -15.28
N VAL A 54 -22.46 -3.24 -15.05
CA VAL A 54 -22.83 -3.71 -13.70
C VAL A 54 -21.87 -4.80 -13.24
N ILE A 55 -21.48 -5.71 -14.15
CA ILE A 55 -20.48 -6.74 -13.85
C ILE A 55 -19.12 -6.09 -13.53
N ALA A 56 -18.71 -5.07 -14.29
CA ALA A 56 -17.49 -4.31 -14.04
C ALA A 56 -17.51 -3.63 -12.66
N GLU A 57 -18.64 -3.04 -12.25
CA GLU A 57 -18.75 -2.43 -10.92
C GLU A 57 -18.69 -3.48 -9.80
N ILE A 58 -19.32 -4.64 -9.99
CA ILE A 58 -19.17 -5.78 -9.07
C ILE A 58 -17.70 -6.20 -8.95
N PHE A 59 -16.95 -6.21 -10.05
CA PHE A 59 -15.53 -6.53 -10.05
C PHE A 59 -14.69 -5.50 -9.28
N VAL A 60 -15.02 -4.21 -9.39
CA VAL A 60 -14.34 -3.14 -8.65
C VAL A 60 -14.58 -3.28 -7.16
N HIS A 61 -15.79 -3.66 -6.73
CA HIS A 61 -16.08 -3.95 -5.32
C HIS A 61 -15.51 -5.29 -4.81
N PHE A 62 -15.09 -6.18 -5.70
CA PHE A 62 -14.49 -7.47 -5.33
C PHE A 62 -13.02 -7.32 -4.89
N ILE A 63 -12.30 -6.36 -5.47
CA ILE A 63 -10.89 -6.10 -5.14
C ILE A 63 -10.77 -5.12 -3.95
N PRO A 64 -9.59 -4.99 -3.31
CA PRO A 64 -9.39 -3.98 -2.26
C PRO A 64 -9.60 -2.56 -2.78
N GLU A 65 -10.03 -1.67 -1.90
CA GLU A 65 -10.24 -0.27 -2.25
C GLU A 65 -8.90 0.42 -2.56
N TYR A 66 -8.87 1.17 -3.65
CA TYR A 66 -7.69 1.95 -4.05
C TYR A 66 -7.33 2.96 -2.93
N PRO A 67 -6.05 3.12 -2.54
CA PRO A 67 -4.82 2.68 -3.22
C PRO A 67 -4.27 1.32 -2.78
N ALA A 68 -5.03 0.51 -2.04
CA ALA A 68 -4.59 -0.83 -1.67
C ALA A 68 -4.41 -1.70 -2.92
N CYS A 69 -3.31 -2.46 -2.95
CA CYS A 69 -2.97 -3.30 -4.08
C CYS A 69 -3.68 -4.65 -3.97
N PRO A 70 -4.43 -5.09 -5.00
CA PRO A 70 -5.01 -6.42 -4.98
C PRO A 70 -3.92 -7.50 -4.96
N PRO A 71 -4.17 -8.66 -4.34
CA PRO A 71 -3.27 -9.78 -4.43
C PRO A 71 -3.21 -10.31 -5.88
N LEU A 72 -2.03 -10.80 -6.29
CA LEU A 72 -1.85 -11.37 -7.63
C LEU A 72 -2.63 -12.68 -7.82
N ARG A 73 -2.93 -13.40 -6.74
CA ARG A 73 -3.64 -14.68 -6.76
C ARG A 73 -4.56 -14.79 -5.54
N GLY A 74 -5.58 -15.63 -5.66
CA GLY A 74 -6.51 -15.92 -4.57
C GLY A 74 -7.71 -14.97 -4.53
N SER A 75 -8.34 -14.87 -3.36
CA SER A 75 -9.49 -13.99 -3.13
C SER A 75 -9.11 -12.53 -3.39
N GLN A 76 -10.05 -11.74 -3.90
CA GLN A 76 -9.87 -10.32 -4.23
C GLN A 76 -8.83 -10.03 -5.33
N SER A 77 -8.38 -11.05 -6.07
CA SER A 77 -7.46 -10.86 -7.20
C SER A 77 -8.22 -10.57 -8.51
N PRO A 78 -7.86 -9.52 -9.27
CA PRO A 78 -8.45 -9.28 -10.58
C PRO A 78 -8.10 -10.39 -11.59
N ILE A 79 -6.98 -11.09 -11.41
CA ILE A 79 -6.61 -12.25 -12.25
C ILE A 79 -7.65 -13.36 -12.08
N LEU A 80 -8.16 -13.61 -10.87
CA LEU A 80 -9.18 -14.64 -10.63
C LEU A 80 -10.42 -14.41 -11.50
N LEU A 81 -10.84 -13.15 -11.65
CA LEU A 81 -11.98 -12.76 -12.50
C LEU A 81 -11.77 -13.13 -13.97
N THR A 82 -10.52 -13.09 -14.44
CA THR A 82 -10.17 -13.47 -15.83
C THR A 82 -10.18 -14.98 -16.10
N HIS A 83 -10.23 -15.81 -15.05
CA HIS A 83 -10.20 -17.26 -15.17
C HIS A 83 -11.58 -17.93 -15.04
N ILE A 84 -12.64 -17.19 -14.70
CA ILE A 84 -13.98 -17.75 -14.47
C ILE A 84 -14.66 -18.16 -15.78
N CYS A 85 -14.83 -17.23 -16.72
CA CYS A 85 -15.38 -17.51 -18.04
C CYS A 85 -14.88 -16.49 -19.06
N ARG A 86 -15.16 -16.73 -20.35
CA ARG A 86 -14.72 -15.84 -21.44
C ARG A 86 -15.28 -14.42 -21.29
N LEU A 87 -16.56 -14.29 -20.97
CA LEU A 87 -17.21 -12.99 -20.80
C LEU A 87 -16.55 -12.18 -19.66
N TRP A 88 -16.31 -12.81 -18.52
CA TRP A 88 -15.68 -12.14 -17.37
C TRP A 88 -14.24 -11.73 -17.67
N ARG A 89 -13.50 -12.54 -18.43
CA ARG A 89 -12.17 -12.16 -18.91
C ARG A 89 -12.20 -10.90 -19.78
N GLU A 90 -13.13 -10.85 -20.73
CA GLU A 90 -13.29 -9.69 -21.61
C GLU A 90 -13.66 -8.43 -20.81
N ILE A 91 -14.63 -8.53 -19.89
CA ILE A 91 -15.05 -7.42 -19.01
C ILE A 91 -13.91 -6.99 -18.09
N ALA A 92 -13.23 -7.91 -17.42
CA ALA A 92 -12.14 -7.60 -16.50
C ALA A 92 -10.99 -6.90 -17.22
N HIS A 93 -10.56 -7.38 -18.39
CA HIS A 93 -9.53 -6.71 -19.19
C HIS A 93 -9.99 -5.33 -19.70
N ALA A 94 -11.27 -5.15 -20.00
CA ALA A 94 -11.86 -3.88 -20.41
C ALA A 94 -12.17 -2.92 -19.25
N THR A 95 -11.85 -3.27 -18.00
CA THR A 95 -12.13 -2.46 -16.81
C THR A 95 -10.83 -1.93 -16.19
N PRO A 96 -10.36 -0.72 -16.56
CA PRO A 96 -9.05 -0.21 -16.16
C PRO A 96 -8.85 -0.05 -14.65
N LYS A 97 -9.92 0.22 -13.90
CA LYS A 97 -9.90 0.36 -12.44
C LYS A 97 -9.35 -0.88 -11.73
N LEU A 98 -9.48 -2.07 -12.32
CA LEU A 98 -8.98 -3.32 -11.72
C LEU A 98 -7.46 -3.46 -11.76
N TRP A 99 -6.79 -2.68 -12.61
CA TRP A 99 -5.37 -2.84 -12.93
C TRP A 99 -4.53 -1.65 -12.47
N ARG A 100 -5.16 -0.62 -11.88
CA ARG A 100 -4.49 0.64 -11.50
C ARG A 100 -3.65 0.55 -10.22
N ALA A 101 -3.63 -0.60 -9.54
CA ALA A 101 -2.80 -0.84 -8.35
C ALA A 101 -2.08 -2.19 -8.48
N VAL A 102 -0.82 -2.26 -8.06
CA VAL A 102 -0.01 -3.48 -8.10
C VAL A 102 1.03 -3.52 -6.99
N SER A 103 1.17 -4.69 -6.37
CA SER A 103 2.24 -4.98 -5.42
C SER A 103 3.17 -6.04 -5.99
N LEU A 104 4.46 -5.74 -6.01
CA LEU A 104 5.52 -6.61 -6.46
C LEU A 104 6.37 -7.00 -5.26
N SER A 105 6.57 -8.30 -5.10
CA SER A 105 7.46 -8.83 -4.09
C SER A 105 8.40 -9.82 -4.73
N SER A 106 9.65 -9.82 -4.27
CA SER A 106 10.67 -10.77 -4.70
C SER A 106 10.31 -12.25 -4.46
N ARG A 107 9.30 -12.53 -3.61
CA ARG A 107 8.74 -13.88 -3.40
C ARG A 107 7.83 -14.35 -4.54
N ASN A 108 7.38 -13.44 -5.42
CA ASN A 108 6.52 -13.73 -6.56
C ASN A 108 7.11 -13.24 -7.91
N PRO A 109 8.37 -13.55 -8.25
CA PRO A 109 9.08 -12.89 -9.35
C PRO A 109 8.58 -13.27 -10.76
N PHE A 110 7.77 -14.33 -10.90
CA PHE A 110 7.50 -14.96 -12.20
C PHE A 110 6.04 -14.95 -12.67
N SER A 111 5.21 -13.99 -12.27
CA SER A 111 3.79 -14.07 -12.69
C SER A 111 3.04 -12.79 -13.00
N LEU A 112 3.70 -11.61 -12.96
CA LEU A 112 3.00 -10.42 -13.40
C LEU A 112 3.00 -10.33 -14.93
N ASP A 113 1.80 -10.22 -15.50
CA ASP A 113 1.64 -9.88 -16.91
C ASP A 113 2.27 -8.50 -17.18
N PRO A 114 3.21 -8.37 -18.14
CA PRO A 114 3.80 -7.06 -18.47
C PRO A 114 2.75 -6.04 -18.92
N ASN A 115 1.57 -6.50 -19.36
CA ASN A 115 0.46 -5.64 -19.73
C ASN A 115 -0.45 -5.25 -18.56
N TRP A 116 -0.08 -5.55 -17.31
CA TRP A 116 -0.88 -5.18 -16.15
C TRP A 116 -1.15 -3.67 -16.13
N LEU A 117 -0.09 -2.85 -16.17
CA LEU A 117 -0.24 -1.39 -16.13
C LEU A 117 -0.80 -0.79 -17.42
N SER A 118 -0.62 -1.45 -18.56
CA SER A 118 -1.21 -0.98 -19.81
C SER A 118 -2.74 -1.11 -19.79
N ARG A 119 -3.29 -2.13 -19.11
CA ARG A 119 -4.74 -2.28 -18.88
C ARG A 119 -5.34 -1.18 -18.01
N ALA A 120 -4.54 -0.54 -17.16
CA ALA A 120 -5.00 0.60 -16.37
C ALA A 120 -5.25 1.87 -17.22
N GLY A 121 -4.90 1.88 -18.50
CA GLY A 121 -5.25 2.94 -19.44
C GLY A 121 -4.66 4.29 -19.04
N CYS A 122 -5.49 5.29 -18.73
CA CYS A 122 -5.06 6.61 -18.28
C CYS A 122 -5.23 6.81 -16.76
N PHE A 123 -5.65 5.80 -16.01
CA PHE A 123 -5.87 5.95 -14.58
C PHE A 123 -4.54 6.17 -13.83
N PRO A 124 -4.55 6.97 -12.75
CA PRO A 124 -3.40 7.09 -11.88
C PRO A 124 -3.07 5.76 -11.19
N LEU A 125 -1.79 5.53 -10.94
CA LEU A 125 -1.26 4.24 -10.54
C LEU A 125 -0.83 4.23 -9.08
N ALA A 126 -1.10 3.13 -8.38
CA ALA A 126 -0.47 2.78 -7.11
C ALA A 126 0.50 1.62 -7.34
N ILE A 127 1.78 1.84 -7.02
CA ILE A 127 2.84 0.85 -7.23
C ILE A 127 3.53 0.62 -5.89
N ARG A 128 3.53 -0.64 -5.44
CA ARG A 128 4.27 -1.07 -4.25
C ARG A 128 5.31 -2.09 -4.67
N MET A 129 6.56 -1.90 -4.27
CA MET A 129 7.64 -2.86 -4.51
C MET A 129 8.36 -3.15 -3.20
N SER A 130 8.52 -4.43 -2.88
CA SER A 130 9.28 -4.86 -1.71
C SER A 130 10.26 -5.96 -2.07
N GLU A 131 11.54 -5.70 -1.84
CA GLU A 131 12.59 -6.70 -1.87
C GLU A 131 12.63 -7.38 -0.50
N THR A 132 12.39 -8.69 -0.46
CA THR A 132 12.38 -9.46 0.80
C THR A 132 13.42 -10.58 0.83
N ASP A 133 14.19 -10.73 -0.25
CA ASP A 133 15.21 -11.78 -0.37
C ASP A 133 16.43 -11.27 -1.17
N PRO A 134 17.60 -11.09 -0.52
CA PRO A 134 18.84 -10.61 -1.17
C PRO A 134 19.32 -11.52 -2.31
N PHE A 135 18.91 -12.79 -2.33
CA PHE A 135 19.37 -13.78 -3.28
C PHE A 135 18.47 -13.92 -4.51
N THR A 136 17.30 -13.26 -4.51
CA THR A 136 16.40 -13.30 -5.66
C THR A 136 16.91 -12.41 -6.79
N VAL A 137 17.02 -12.99 -7.99
CA VAL A 137 17.29 -12.21 -9.20
C VAL A 137 15.99 -11.50 -9.57
N ASN A 138 15.80 -10.27 -9.10
CA ASN A 138 14.72 -9.43 -9.62
C ASN A 138 14.97 -9.16 -11.11
N ASP A 139 13.91 -9.28 -11.89
CA ASP A 139 13.89 -9.01 -13.32
C ASP A 139 13.91 -7.48 -13.53
N SER A 140 15.07 -6.91 -13.88
CA SER A 140 15.22 -5.48 -14.15
C SER A 140 14.31 -5.00 -15.28
N SER A 141 13.86 -5.90 -16.16
CA SER A 141 12.92 -5.57 -17.23
C SER A 141 11.52 -5.21 -16.71
N LEU A 142 11.08 -5.83 -15.62
CA LEU A 142 9.81 -5.51 -14.98
C LEU A 142 9.89 -4.13 -14.32
N VAL A 143 10.94 -3.87 -13.55
CA VAL A 143 11.13 -2.59 -12.84
C VAL A 143 11.17 -1.41 -13.83
N SER A 144 11.96 -1.54 -14.90
CA SER A 144 12.00 -0.53 -15.97
C SER A 144 10.65 -0.36 -16.67
N ALA A 145 9.88 -1.43 -16.88
CA ALA A 145 8.52 -1.33 -17.42
C ALA A 145 7.56 -0.58 -16.47
N PHE A 146 7.70 -0.69 -15.15
CA PHE A 146 6.92 0.10 -14.19
C PHE A 146 7.28 1.59 -14.26
N PHE A 147 8.57 1.91 -14.24
CA PHE A 147 9.01 3.30 -14.31
C PHE A 147 8.75 3.95 -15.67
N SER A 148 8.53 3.18 -16.75
CA SER A 148 8.00 3.72 -18.00
C SER A 148 6.60 4.37 -17.86
N HIS A 149 5.87 4.05 -16.79
CA HIS A 149 4.57 4.63 -16.45
C HIS A 149 4.64 5.67 -15.31
N ARG A 150 5.84 6.14 -14.92
CA ARG A 150 6.04 7.08 -13.80
C ARG A 150 5.19 8.36 -13.85
N ALA A 151 4.90 8.85 -15.05
CA ALA A 151 4.04 10.02 -15.27
C ALA A 151 2.62 9.88 -14.70
N ARG A 152 2.17 8.63 -14.50
CA ARG A 152 0.85 8.29 -13.99
C ARG A 152 0.87 7.84 -12.53
N CYS A 153 2.06 7.71 -11.92
CA CYS A 153 2.18 7.20 -10.56
C CYS A 153 1.67 8.26 -9.57
N GLU A 154 0.67 7.87 -8.78
CA GLU A 154 0.05 8.69 -7.74
C GLU A 154 0.51 8.24 -6.34
N TYR A 155 0.68 6.93 -6.14
CA TYR A 155 1.19 6.31 -4.92
C TYR A 155 2.39 5.42 -5.26
N LEU A 156 3.50 5.64 -4.57
CA LEU A 156 4.73 4.88 -4.74
C LEU A 156 5.23 4.40 -3.36
N GLU A 157 5.31 3.09 -3.18
CA GLU A 157 5.95 2.46 -2.02
C GLU A 157 7.11 1.60 -2.51
N LEU A 158 8.30 1.84 -1.96
CA LEU A 158 9.52 1.15 -2.34
C LEU A 158 10.27 0.75 -1.07
N ARG A 159 10.38 -0.56 -0.85
CA ARG A 159 11.24 -1.13 0.20
C ARG A 159 12.41 -1.82 -0.47
N LEU A 160 13.56 -1.17 -0.45
CA LEU A 160 14.74 -1.52 -1.24
C LEU A 160 15.84 -2.04 -0.31
N GLY A 161 16.17 -3.32 -0.44
CA GLY A 161 17.06 -4.00 0.49
C GLY A 161 18.52 -4.04 0.08
N TYR A 162 18.81 -4.45 -1.16
CA TYR A 162 20.20 -4.83 -1.50
C TYR A 162 20.66 -4.37 -2.89
N ARG A 163 19.81 -3.59 -3.59
CA ARG A 163 20.06 -3.23 -4.99
C ARG A 163 19.85 -1.75 -5.24
N ILE A 164 20.96 -1.01 -5.10
CA ILE A 164 21.14 0.38 -5.54
C ILE A 164 20.80 0.57 -7.03
N LEU A 165 20.86 -0.50 -7.84
CA LEU A 165 20.57 -0.44 -9.27
C LEU A 165 19.16 0.09 -9.61
N TYR A 166 18.19 -0.03 -8.71
CA TYR A 166 16.84 0.52 -8.92
C TYR A 166 16.76 2.02 -8.64
N LEU A 167 17.70 2.59 -7.86
CA LEU A 167 17.64 4.00 -7.46
C LEU A 167 17.75 4.95 -8.65
N ARG A 168 18.61 4.63 -9.62
CA ARG A 168 18.68 5.41 -10.88
C ARG A 168 17.43 5.29 -11.74
N ASP A 169 16.71 4.16 -11.65
CA ASP A 169 15.43 3.99 -12.36
C ASP A 169 14.30 4.78 -11.69
N ILE A 170 14.43 5.04 -10.38
CA ILE A 170 13.51 5.86 -9.59
C ILE A 170 13.73 7.35 -9.84
N GLU A 171 14.91 7.77 -10.32
CA GLU A 171 15.16 9.15 -10.71
C GLU A 171 14.27 9.57 -11.91
N GLY A 172 13.63 10.73 -11.77
CA GLY A 172 12.87 11.36 -12.85
C GLY A 172 11.61 12.08 -12.38
N ASP A 173 10.74 12.35 -13.36
CA ASP A 173 9.52 13.13 -13.15
C ASP A 173 8.34 12.24 -12.74
N PHE A 174 7.73 12.60 -11.62
CA PHE A 174 6.49 12.01 -11.11
C PHE A 174 5.45 13.13 -10.90
N PRO A 175 4.86 13.67 -11.99
CA PRO A 175 3.98 14.83 -11.96
C PRO A 175 2.67 14.61 -11.17
N LEU A 176 2.25 13.37 -10.98
CA LEU A 176 1.02 13.01 -10.25
C LEU A 176 1.28 12.38 -8.87
N LEU A 177 2.54 12.22 -8.46
CA LEU A 177 2.86 11.54 -7.20
C LEU A 177 2.40 12.39 -6.03
N THR A 178 1.50 11.83 -5.23
CA THR A 178 0.93 12.47 -4.04
C THR A 178 1.45 11.82 -2.76
N HIS A 179 1.80 10.53 -2.81
CA HIS A 179 2.27 9.75 -1.67
C HIS A 179 3.53 8.98 -2.04
N LEU A 180 4.59 9.21 -1.27
CA LEU A 180 5.86 8.49 -1.36
C LEU A 180 6.11 7.75 -0.06
N ASP A 181 6.42 6.47 -0.16
CA ASP A 181 6.87 5.62 0.93
C ASP A 181 8.19 4.94 0.49
N LEU A 182 9.28 5.23 1.19
CA LEU A 182 10.62 4.78 0.83
C LEU A 182 11.38 4.28 2.06
N GLU A 183 11.73 3.00 2.01
CA GLU A 183 12.61 2.32 2.97
C GLU A 183 13.88 1.85 2.24
N LEU A 184 15.06 2.12 2.83
CA LEU A 184 16.38 1.77 2.31
C LEU A 184 17.18 1.02 3.38
N ASP A 185 17.62 -0.21 3.06
CA ASP A 185 18.47 -0.99 3.98
C ASP A 185 19.97 -0.67 3.85
N GLU A 186 20.39 0.02 2.77
CA GLU A 186 21.79 0.37 2.49
C GLU A 186 21.97 1.82 2.05
N GLU A 187 23.14 2.39 2.34
CA GLU A 187 23.52 3.73 1.90
C GLU A 187 23.77 3.76 0.39
N PRO A 188 23.10 4.65 -0.36
CA PRO A 188 23.35 4.81 -1.78
C PRO A 188 24.67 5.54 -2.04
N ASP A 189 25.25 5.34 -3.24
CA ASP A 189 26.46 6.03 -3.66
C ASP A 189 26.26 7.56 -3.80
N ASP A 190 25.06 7.98 -4.21
CA ASP A 190 24.67 9.37 -4.49
C ASP A 190 23.28 9.69 -3.90
N LYS A 191 22.97 10.98 -3.78
CA LYS A 191 21.62 11.43 -3.37
C LYS A 191 20.58 11.10 -4.42
N ILE A 192 19.39 10.70 -3.96
CA ILE A 192 18.25 10.37 -4.82
C ILE A 192 17.47 11.66 -5.08
N GLU A 193 17.48 12.12 -6.32
CA GLU A 193 16.77 13.34 -6.74
C GLU A 193 15.51 13.01 -7.55
N PHE A 194 14.36 13.40 -7.01
CA PHE A 194 13.11 13.42 -7.76
C PHE A 194 13.02 14.73 -8.55
N SER A 195 13.24 14.67 -9.87
CA SER A 195 13.37 15.86 -10.73
C SER A 195 12.13 16.77 -10.72
N SER A 196 10.93 16.18 -10.64
CA SER A 196 9.67 16.92 -10.56
C SER A 196 8.57 16.12 -9.87
N VAL A 197 8.19 16.54 -8.66
CA VAL A 197 7.13 15.93 -7.82
C VAL A 197 6.18 17.01 -7.25
N PRO A 198 5.50 17.81 -8.09
CA PRO A 198 4.74 19.00 -7.65
C PRO A 198 3.50 18.67 -6.81
N MET A 199 2.97 17.46 -6.94
CA MET A 199 1.76 17.02 -6.25
C MET A 199 2.03 16.28 -4.94
N LEU A 200 3.31 16.11 -4.55
CA LEU A 200 3.66 15.34 -3.36
C LEU A 200 3.15 16.04 -2.10
N ARG A 201 2.38 15.30 -1.28
CA ARG A 201 1.79 15.78 -0.03
C ARG A 201 2.12 14.88 1.16
N CYS A 202 2.31 13.59 0.93
CA CYS A 202 2.65 12.62 1.95
C CYS A 202 4.01 11.98 1.66
N ALA A 203 4.90 11.97 2.65
CA ALA A 203 6.16 11.25 2.62
C ALA A 203 6.31 10.37 3.86
N VAL A 204 6.63 9.10 3.64
CA VAL A 204 6.95 8.10 4.66
C VAL A 204 8.36 7.63 4.36
N LEU A 205 9.29 7.83 5.29
CA LEU A 205 10.71 7.58 5.06
C LEU A 205 11.31 6.91 6.29
N ASP A 206 12.23 5.98 6.09
CA ASP A 206 13.13 5.57 7.18
C ASP A 206 14.29 6.57 7.37
N GLY A 207 15.10 6.37 8.41
CA GLY A 207 16.21 7.25 8.75
C GLY A 207 17.27 7.34 7.65
N PHE A 208 17.49 6.27 6.90
CA PHE A 208 18.41 6.25 5.77
C PHE A 208 17.83 7.05 4.59
N ALA A 209 16.64 6.71 4.11
CA ALA A 209 15.95 7.38 3.02
C ALA A 209 15.87 8.89 3.25
N ALA A 210 15.49 9.31 4.47
CA ALA A 210 15.39 10.71 4.85
C ALA A 210 16.71 11.50 4.70
N HIS A 211 17.86 10.83 4.88
CA HIS A 211 19.17 11.45 4.72
C HIS A 211 19.58 11.63 3.24
N TRP A 212 19.22 10.66 2.40
CA TRP A 212 19.72 10.56 1.03
C TRP A 212 18.76 11.11 -0.03
N ILE A 213 17.51 11.38 0.32
CA ILE A 213 16.51 11.87 -0.61
C ILE A 213 16.43 13.41 -0.66
N VAL A 214 16.23 13.95 -1.86
CA VAL A 214 15.90 15.37 -2.06
C VAL A 214 14.44 15.51 -2.47
N LEU A 215 13.63 16.07 -1.56
CA LEU A 215 12.21 16.31 -1.77
C LEU A 215 11.86 17.81 -1.66
N PRO A 216 10.74 18.25 -2.27
CA PRO A 216 10.15 19.55 -1.98
C PRO A 216 9.48 19.55 -0.60
N TRP A 217 10.27 19.55 0.48
CA TRP A 217 9.80 19.42 1.86
C TRP A 217 8.66 20.40 2.22
N SER A 218 8.74 21.64 1.74
CA SER A 218 7.78 22.70 2.09
C SER A 218 6.32 22.45 1.65
N GLN A 219 6.05 21.59 0.66
CA GLN A 219 4.67 21.30 0.21
C GLN A 219 4.06 20.06 0.90
N LEU A 220 4.81 19.37 1.75
CA LEU A 220 4.31 18.20 2.47
C LEU A 220 3.30 18.62 3.54
N THR A 221 2.19 17.88 3.61
CA THR A 221 1.15 18.00 4.64
C THR A 221 1.22 16.84 5.64
N THR A 222 1.74 15.70 5.22
CA THR A 222 1.92 14.51 6.06
C THR A 222 3.35 14.00 5.94
N LEU A 223 3.99 13.75 7.07
CA LEU A 223 5.35 13.24 7.15
C LEU A 223 5.42 12.15 8.23
N ALA A 224 5.86 10.96 7.85
CA ALA A 224 6.23 9.91 8.78
C ALA A 224 7.72 9.61 8.62
N LEU A 225 8.47 9.65 9.72
CA LEU A 225 9.88 9.27 9.76
C LEU A 225 10.06 8.09 10.70
N HIS A 226 10.64 7.01 10.20
CA HIS A 226 10.84 5.75 10.92
C HIS A 226 12.31 5.50 11.16
N ALA A 227 12.65 4.86 12.29
CA ALA A 227 14.03 4.51 12.63
C ALA A 227 15.01 5.66 12.33
N ILE A 228 14.70 6.88 12.82
CA ILE A 228 15.52 8.08 12.62
C ILE A 228 16.01 8.64 13.97
N SER A 229 17.23 9.19 14.01
CA SER A 229 17.69 9.92 15.20
C SER A 229 17.10 11.33 15.21
N PHE A 230 16.87 11.89 16.40
CA PHE A 230 16.33 13.24 16.51
C PHE A 230 17.24 14.29 15.86
N GLU A 231 18.55 14.10 15.94
CA GLU A 231 19.56 14.97 15.30
C GLU A 231 19.41 15.02 13.78
N SER A 232 19.04 13.88 13.18
CA SER A 232 18.86 13.75 11.72
C SER A 232 17.49 14.24 11.27
N CYS A 233 16.45 14.10 12.10
CA CYS A 233 15.11 14.55 11.74
C CYS A 233 14.93 16.08 11.89
N ALA A 234 15.64 16.72 12.83
CA ALA A 234 15.42 18.14 13.14
C ALA A 234 15.64 19.09 11.93
N PRO A 235 16.69 18.95 11.10
CA PRO A 235 16.86 19.75 9.88
C PRO A 235 15.78 19.54 8.82
N ILE A 236 15.08 18.40 8.85
CA ILE A 236 13.94 18.11 7.97
C ILE A 236 12.70 18.84 8.49
N LEU A 237 12.48 18.77 9.81
CA LEU A 237 11.37 19.44 10.51
C LEU A 237 11.38 20.96 10.29
N GLU A 238 12.55 21.60 10.19
CA GLU A 238 12.66 23.02 9.84
C GLU A 238 12.14 23.37 8.44
N LYS A 239 12.16 22.41 7.50
CA LYS A 239 11.79 22.64 6.10
C LYS A 239 10.31 22.36 5.82
N VAL A 240 9.65 21.54 6.63
CA VAL A 240 8.25 21.08 6.43
C VAL A 240 7.23 22.00 7.09
N THR A 241 7.16 23.25 6.64
CA THR A 241 6.37 24.31 7.31
C THR A 241 4.85 24.19 7.13
N ASN A 242 4.37 23.45 6.11
CA ASN A 242 2.94 23.26 5.82
C ASN A 242 2.37 21.95 6.39
N LEU A 243 3.10 21.32 7.30
CA LEU A 243 2.74 20.01 7.85
C LEU A 243 1.48 20.10 8.72
N SER A 244 0.50 19.23 8.46
CA SER A 244 -0.71 19.05 9.27
C SER A 244 -0.61 17.81 10.17
N GLU A 245 0.11 16.78 9.73
CA GLU A 245 0.27 15.51 10.43
C GLU A 245 1.72 15.05 10.41
N CYS A 246 2.24 14.69 11.58
CA CYS A 246 3.62 14.23 11.74
C CYS A 246 3.64 12.96 12.58
N SER A 247 4.40 11.95 12.13
CA SER A 247 4.72 10.76 12.90
C SER A 247 6.24 10.59 12.96
N LEU A 248 6.80 10.46 14.16
CA LEU A 248 8.22 10.28 14.39
C LEU A 248 8.42 9.00 15.19
N ASP A 249 9.20 8.06 14.65
CA ASP A 249 9.67 6.88 15.38
C ASP A 249 11.19 6.97 15.52
N LEU A 250 11.61 7.31 16.74
CA LEU A 250 12.96 7.75 17.03
C LEU A 250 13.79 6.64 17.66
N TYR A 251 15.03 6.48 17.19
CA TYR A 251 16.05 5.76 17.95
C TYR A 251 16.96 6.75 18.67
N ILE A 252 17.18 6.55 19.96
CA ILE A 252 17.90 7.48 20.82
C ILE A 252 19.31 6.98 21.06
N ASN A 253 20.25 7.53 20.30
CA ASN A 253 21.68 7.23 20.41
C ASN A 253 22.39 7.97 21.56
N ASN A 254 21.82 9.08 22.04
CA ASN A 254 22.48 9.97 23.00
C ASN A 254 21.48 10.65 23.92
N GLU A 255 21.37 10.19 25.16
CA GLU A 255 20.49 10.75 26.20
C GLU A 255 20.81 12.23 26.53
N ASN A 256 22.02 12.70 26.19
CA ASN A 256 22.47 14.07 26.47
C ASN A 256 22.36 15.01 25.27
N TYR A 257 21.66 14.60 24.19
CA TYR A 257 21.43 15.52 23.07
C TYR A 257 20.60 16.72 23.55
N ILE A 258 21.20 17.90 23.46
CA ILE A 258 20.49 19.16 23.71
C ILE A 258 19.85 19.54 22.39
N ALA A 259 18.53 19.38 22.30
CA ALA A 259 17.78 19.84 21.15
C ALA A 259 18.07 21.32 20.86
N ASN A 260 18.69 21.58 19.71
CA ASN A 260 19.00 22.92 19.21
C ASN A 260 18.79 22.96 17.68
N PRO A 261 17.60 22.51 17.25
CA PRO A 261 16.75 23.48 16.56
C PRO A 261 15.31 23.48 17.08
N HIS A 262 14.73 24.68 17.15
CA HIS A 262 13.35 24.89 17.54
C HIS A 262 12.46 24.94 16.29
N ALA A 263 11.76 23.85 15.98
CA ALA A 263 10.85 23.75 14.86
C ALA A 263 9.49 24.38 15.20
N MET A 264 9.17 25.47 14.51
CA MET A 264 7.82 26.06 14.53
C MET A 264 7.00 25.48 13.38
N LEU A 265 6.01 24.64 13.70
CA LEU A 265 5.12 24.03 12.72
C LEU A 265 3.71 24.59 12.92
N PRO A 266 3.39 25.74 12.29
CA PRO A 266 2.20 26.52 12.61
C PRO A 266 0.89 25.83 12.20
N HIS A 267 0.96 24.87 11.27
CA HIS A 267 -0.20 24.18 10.71
C HIS A 267 -0.42 22.77 11.28
N LEU A 268 0.47 22.31 12.18
CA LEU A 268 0.44 20.95 12.69
C LEU A 268 -0.76 20.73 13.61
N LYS A 269 -1.59 19.75 13.28
CA LYS A 269 -2.81 19.39 14.03
C LYS A 269 -2.64 18.09 14.80
N SER A 270 -1.82 17.17 14.30
CA SER A 270 -1.55 15.87 14.89
C SER A 270 -0.06 15.57 14.92
N LEU A 271 0.46 15.19 16.10
CA LEU A 271 1.83 14.73 16.29
C LEU A 271 1.80 13.37 16.97
N LYS A 272 2.42 12.37 16.35
CA LYS A 272 2.74 11.07 16.93
C LYS A 272 4.26 10.96 17.12
N ALA A 273 4.73 10.57 18.29
CA ALA A 273 6.16 10.46 18.60
C ALA A 273 6.45 9.24 19.46
N ASN A 274 7.28 8.34 18.95
CA ASN A 274 7.74 7.14 19.65
C ASN A 274 9.26 7.15 19.81
N GLY A 275 9.76 6.47 20.83
CA GLY A 275 11.18 6.40 21.12
C GLY A 275 11.58 5.08 21.79
N ASP A 276 12.73 4.53 21.40
CA ASP A 276 13.30 3.36 22.07
C ASP A 276 13.98 3.71 23.41
N GLY A 277 14.55 4.91 23.53
CA GLY A 277 15.25 5.44 24.71
C GLY A 277 14.59 6.65 25.36
N ARG A 278 15.32 7.32 26.26
CA ARG A 278 14.83 8.48 27.03
C ARG A 278 15.34 9.81 26.49
N MET A 279 14.47 10.82 26.44
CA MET A 279 14.86 12.16 25.99
C MET A 279 14.00 13.24 26.66
N ASN A 280 14.56 14.04 27.55
CA ASN A 280 13.79 15.04 28.32
C ASN A 280 13.42 16.31 27.53
N THR A 281 14.17 16.63 26.48
CA THR A 281 14.05 17.90 25.74
C THR A 281 13.27 17.76 24.43
N PHE A 282 12.64 16.61 24.18
CA PHE A 282 11.93 16.35 22.92
C PHE A 282 10.93 17.46 22.60
N LEU A 283 9.97 17.70 23.51
CA LEU A 283 8.92 18.69 23.29
C LEU A 283 9.46 20.13 23.24
N ASP A 284 10.57 20.43 23.92
CA ASP A 284 11.19 21.77 23.95
C ASP A 284 11.63 22.26 22.57
N SER A 285 11.86 21.32 21.66
CA SER A 285 12.17 21.57 20.25
C SER A 285 11.00 22.09 19.43
N PHE A 286 9.78 22.16 19.99
CA PHE A 286 8.58 22.44 19.21
C PHE A 286 7.76 23.62 19.76
N THR A 287 7.22 24.42 18.83
CA THR A 287 6.08 25.32 19.03
C THR A 287 4.99 24.98 18.02
N LEU A 288 3.86 24.46 18.52
CA LEU A 288 2.80 23.84 17.71
C LEU A 288 1.42 24.44 18.03
N PRO A 289 1.12 25.66 17.56
CA PRO A 289 -0.04 26.43 18.04
C PRO A 289 -1.41 25.84 17.67
N LEU A 290 -1.50 25.08 16.58
CA LEU A 290 -2.74 24.45 16.12
C LEU A 290 -2.87 22.97 16.52
N LEU A 291 -1.98 22.47 17.39
CA LEU A 291 -1.98 21.07 17.78
C LEU A 291 -3.26 20.71 18.53
N SER A 292 -3.92 19.65 18.06
CA SER A 292 -5.19 19.14 18.60
C SER A 292 -5.10 17.70 19.08
N LYS A 293 -4.15 16.93 18.53
CA LYS A 293 -3.89 15.53 18.88
C LYS A 293 -2.40 15.34 19.14
N LEU A 294 -2.06 14.76 20.29
CA LEU A 294 -0.70 14.38 20.66
C LEU A 294 -0.70 12.92 21.10
N ASP A 295 0.09 12.10 20.43
CA ASP A 295 0.38 10.71 20.79
C ASP A 295 1.87 10.57 21.03
N VAL A 296 2.29 10.26 22.26
CA VAL A 296 3.71 10.30 22.63
C VAL A 296 4.09 9.19 23.61
N CYS A 297 5.24 8.57 23.38
CA CYS A 297 5.81 7.62 24.35
C CYS A 297 6.33 8.35 25.59
N GLU A 298 6.00 7.85 26.78
CA GLU A 298 6.40 8.43 28.07
C GLU A 298 7.93 8.58 28.21
N LYS A 299 8.71 7.67 27.59
CA LYS A 299 10.18 7.74 27.59
C LYS A 299 10.72 9.04 26.96
N LEU A 300 10.01 9.60 25.97
CA LEU A 300 10.35 10.88 25.34
C LEU A 300 10.01 12.11 26.21
N LEU A 301 9.48 11.87 27.41
CA LEU A 301 9.10 12.90 28.36
C LEU A 301 9.79 12.70 29.74
N ASP A 302 10.58 11.63 29.88
CA ASP A 302 11.32 11.32 31.11
C ASP A 302 12.38 12.41 31.41
N PRO A 303 12.64 12.74 32.69
CA PRO A 303 12.12 12.08 33.89
C PRO A 303 10.81 12.68 34.42
N ASP A 304 10.34 13.81 33.90
CA ASP A 304 9.14 14.50 34.38
C ASP A 304 8.17 14.81 33.23
N PRO A 305 7.30 13.83 32.88
CA PRO A 305 6.40 13.97 31.76
C PRO A 305 5.37 15.09 31.92
N ILE A 306 4.84 15.28 33.13
CA ILE A 306 3.79 16.26 33.40
C ILE A 306 4.35 17.68 33.25
N SER A 307 5.54 17.95 33.81
CA SER A 307 6.18 19.27 33.66
C SER A 307 6.52 19.55 32.21
N SER A 308 7.04 18.56 31.47
CA SER A 308 7.39 18.69 30.05
C SER A 308 6.17 19.02 29.19
N LEU A 309 5.05 18.31 29.39
CA LEU A 309 3.79 18.58 28.70
C LEU A 309 3.20 19.95 29.07
N THR A 310 3.26 20.32 30.35
CA THR A 310 2.76 21.62 30.82
C THR A 310 3.55 22.78 30.20
N ALA A 311 4.88 22.68 30.18
CA ALA A 311 5.75 23.66 29.54
C ALA A 311 5.48 23.76 28.03
N PHE A 312 5.28 22.63 27.37
CA PHE A 312 4.95 22.56 25.94
C PHE A 312 3.59 23.20 25.60
N ILE A 313 2.53 22.88 26.35
CA ILE A 313 1.19 23.45 26.13
C ILE A 313 1.22 24.96 26.36
N SER A 314 1.91 25.41 27.41
CA SER A 314 2.08 26.84 27.71
C SER A 314 2.85 27.57 26.60
N ARG A 315 3.96 26.99 26.13
CA ARG A 315 4.79 27.56 25.06
C ARG A 315 4.07 27.61 23.72
N SER A 316 3.32 26.56 23.38
CA SER A 316 2.63 26.46 22.10
C SER A 316 1.28 27.19 22.10
N GLU A 317 0.72 27.50 23.27
CA GLU A 317 -0.65 28.03 23.43
C GLU A 317 -1.72 27.17 22.70
N CYS A 318 -1.46 25.87 22.57
CA CYS A 318 -2.29 24.96 21.79
C CYS A 318 -3.52 24.51 22.57
N LYS A 319 -4.58 24.14 21.84
CA LYS A 319 -5.84 23.63 22.40
C LYS A 319 -5.95 22.13 22.19
N LEU A 320 -5.18 21.38 22.97
CA LEU A 320 -5.12 19.94 22.86
C LEU A 320 -6.48 19.31 23.20
N GLN A 321 -7.00 18.49 22.30
CA GLN A 321 -8.28 17.78 22.46
C GLN A 321 -8.06 16.31 22.81
N HIS A 322 -7.03 15.70 22.23
CA HIS A 322 -6.70 14.29 22.42
C HIS A 322 -5.23 14.17 22.85
N LEU A 323 -5.01 13.47 23.96
CA LEU A 323 -3.69 13.12 24.48
C LEU A 323 -3.61 11.61 24.67
N ARG A 324 -2.74 10.95 23.93
CA ARG A 324 -2.41 9.53 24.10
C ARG A 324 -0.97 9.41 24.58
N ILE A 325 -0.78 8.61 25.63
CA ILE A 325 0.54 8.33 26.19
C ILE A 325 0.76 6.82 26.20
N SER A 326 1.77 6.35 25.48
CA SER A 326 2.24 4.97 25.62
C SER A 326 3.25 4.87 26.75
N CYS A 327 2.96 4.02 27.73
CA CYS A 327 3.72 3.89 28.97
C CYS A 327 4.11 2.42 29.23
N MET A 328 5.11 2.21 30.07
CA MET A 328 5.48 0.86 30.51
C MET A 328 4.63 0.36 31.69
N ASN A 329 4.01 1.28 32.44
CA ASN A 329 3.27 0.98 33.67
C ASN A 329 1.90 1.69 33.68
N SER A 330 0.81 0.93 33.82
CA SER A 330 -0.58 1.43 33.74
C SER A 330 -1.03 2.34 34.90
N ASP A 331 -0.26 2.44 35.98
CA ASP A 331 -0.63 3.20 37.18
C ASP A 331 -0.59 4.73 37.00
N SER A 332 -0.06 5.23 35.88
CA SER A 332 0.11 6.66 35.60
C SER A 332 -1.12 7.35 34.96
N ALA A 333 -2.12 6.59 34.51
CA ALA A 333 -3.29 7.13 33.80
C ALA A 333 -4.08 8.20 34.58
N ASN A 334 -4.26 7.97 35.89
CA ASN A 334 -4.98 8.91 36.75
C ASN A 334 -4.21 10.23 36.96
N SER A 335 -2.88 10.19 36.89
CA SER A 335 -2.03 11.37 37.06
C SER A 335 -2.17 12.34 35.89
N TYR A 336 -2.22 11.84 34.66
CA TYR A 336 -2.37 12.67 33.45
C TYR A 336 -3.77 13.30 33.34
N SER A 337 -4.82 12.53 33.60
CA SER A 337 -6.20 13.05 33.61
C SER A 337 -6.42 14.12 34.69
N THR A 338 -5.74 13.99 35.85
CA THR A 338 -5.79 14.99 36.92
C THR A 338 -4.99 16.25 36.56
N ALA A 339 -3.84 16.09 35.90
CA ALA A 339 -2.98 17.21 35.51
C ALA A 339 -3.57 18.04 34.35
N PHE A 340 -4.32 17.42 33.44
CA PHE A 340 -4.84 18.06 32.23
C PHE A 340 -6.37 17.93 32.07
N PRO A 341 -7.17 18.50 32.98
CA PRO A 341 -8.64 18.34 32.98
C PRO A 341 -9.35 19.03 31.81
N SER A 342 -8.66 19.89 31.06
CA SER A 342 -9.21 20.60 29.89
C SER A 342 -9.18 19.77 28.61
N ILE A 343 -8.48 18.63 28.59
CA ILE A 343 -8.36 17.75 27.43
C ILE A 343 -9.59 16.84 27.38
N GLN A 344 -10.19 16.69 26.19
CA GLN A 344 -11.45 15.93 26.04
C GLN A 344 -11.23 14.43 26.21
N GLU A 345 -10.12 13.92 25.67
CA GLU A 345 -9.77 12.51 25.71
C GLU A 345 -8.31 12.33 26.12
N VAL A 346 -8.10 11.67 27.26
CA VAL A 346 -6.78 11.27 27.75
C VAL A 346 -6.75 9.75 27.82
N THR A 347 -5.89 9.14 27.00
CA THR A 347 -5.70 7.68 26.95
C THR A 347 -4.27 7.35 27.34
N VAL A 348 -4.12 6.34 28.19
CA VAL A 348 -2.83 5.80 28.59
C VAL A 348 -2.85 4.32 28.31
N GLU A 349 -1.94 3.88 27.46
CA GLU A 349 -1.83 2.49 27.04
C GLU A 349 -0.49 1.91 27.45
N THR A 350 -0.51 0.65 27.87
CA THR A 350 0.71 -0.12 28.11
C THR A 350 1.23 -0.67 26.79
N ASP A 351 2.52 -0.50 26.50
CA ASP A 351 3.15 -0.96 25.24
C ASP A 351 2.80 -2.43 24.93
N ASP A 352 1.79 -2.66 24.10
CA ASP A 352 1.57 -3.92 23.39
C ASP A 352 1.88 -3.67 21.92
N VAL A 353 3.08 -4.08 21.53
CA VAL A 353 3.56 -4.39 20.17
C VAL A 353 3.15 -3.38 19.09
N TYR A 354 4.07 -2.46 18.77
CA TYR A 354 4.05 -1.66 17.55
C TYR A 354 3.96 -2.57 16.30
N GLU A 355 2.76 -2.81 15.79
CA GLU A 355 2.61 -3.37 14.45
C GLU A 355 2.95 -2.28 13.42
N HIS A 356 3.98 -2.53 12.61
CA HIS A 356 4.33 -1.81 11.38
C HIS A 356 3.18 -1.77 10.33
N SER A 357 1.99 -2.29 10.65
CA SER A 357 0.79 -2.30 9.81
C SER A 357 0.01 -0.98 9.81
N GLN A 358 0.34 -0.03 10.70
CA GLN A 358 -0.43 1.22 10.89
C GLN A 358 -0.25 2.31 9.81
N LEU A 359 0.51 2.08 8.74
CA LEU A 359 0.54 3.00 7.60
C LEU A 359 -0.84 3.14 6.91
N LEU A 360 -1.72 2.15 7.04
CA LEU A 360 -3.13 2.26 6.63
C LEU A 360 -3.98 3.10 7.62
N HIS A 361 -3.54 3.28 8.86
CA HIS A 361 -4.24 4.08 9.86
C HIS A 361 -3.97 5.58 9.75
N LEU A 362 -2.80 5.99 9.23
CA LEU A 362 -2.57 7.39 8.83
C LEU A 362 -3.42 7.80 7.61
N LEU A 363 -4.03 6.83 6.92
CA LEU A 363 -4.97 7.06 5.82
C LEU A 363 -6.46 6.94 6.24
N SER A 364 -6.76 6.71 7.54
CA SER A 364 -8.14 6.60 8.02
C SER A 364 -8.44 7.54 9.20
N VAL A 365 -8.54 8.84 8.92
CA VAL A 365 -9.61 9.76 9.38
C VAL A 365 -9.70 10.93 8.40
#